data_AF-A0A6J4KZ46-F1
#
_entry.id   AF-A0A6J4KZ46-F1
#
_cell.length_a   1.000
_cell.length_b   1.000
_cell.length_c   1.000
_cell.angle_alpha   90.00
_cell.angle_beta   90.00
_cell.angle_gamma   90.00
#
_symmetry.space_group_name_H-M   'P 1'
#
loop_
_entity.id
_entity.type
_entity.pdbx_description
1 polymer ?
#
loop_
_entity_poly.entity_id
_entity_poly.type
_entity_poly.pdbx_seq_one_letter_code
_entity_poly.pdbx_strand_id
1 'polypeptide(L)' 'AGAPAAAPAPAPGLRVGTMAPDFALTGATRYGMLKAPVRLADFRGQTVVLAFFYQARTKG' A
#
# COMPACT_ATOMS: atom_id res chain seq x y z
N ALA A 1 -39.01 2.55 -1.44
CA ALA A 1 -37.86 3.46 -1.30
C ALA A 1 -36.78 2.76 -0.48
N GLY A 2 -35.54 2.70 -0.97
CA GLY A 2 -34.42 2.07 -0.26
C GLY A 2 -33.66 3.11 0.56
N ALA A 3 -33.36 2.82 1.82
CA ALA A 3 -32.58 3.69 2.70
C ALA A 3 -31.14 3.85 2.18
N PRO A 4 -30.48 5.01 2.39
CA PRO A 4 -29.08 5.17 2.03
C PRO A 4 -28.21 4.20 2.83
N ALA A 5 -27.33 3.47 2.14
CA ALA A 5 -26.33 2.62 2.77
C ALA A 5 -25.37 3.49 3.60
N ALA A 6 -25.20 3.15 4.88
CA ALA A 6 -24.25 3.82 5.76
C ALA A 6 -22.83 3.63 5.23
N ALA A 7 -22.06 4.72 5.15
CA ALA A 7 -20.65 4.66 4.76
C ALA A 7 -19.87 3.81 5.79
N PRO A 8 -18.98 2.90 5.35
CA PRO A 8 -18.17 2.10 6.26
C PRO A 8 -17.33 3.01 7.16
N ALA A 9 -17.26 2.67 8.45
CA ALA A 9 -16.46 3.40 9.41
C ALA A 9 -14.97 3.41 8.98
N PRO A 10 -14.25 4.53 9.18
CA PRO A 10 -12.85 4.63 8.80
C PRO A 10 -12.03 3.57 9.53
N ALA A 11 -11.23 2.82 8.78
CA ALA A 11 -10.32 1.84 9.36
C ALA A 11 -9.39 2.54 10.38
N PRO A 12 -9.05 1.87 11.49
CA PRO A 12 -8.12 2.43 12.47
C PRO A 12 -6.81 2.81 11.77
N GLY A 13 -6.45 4.09 11.83
CA GLY A 13 -5.26 4.61 11.15
C GLY A 13 -3.98 3.94 11.65
N LEU A 14 -2.90 4.06 10.87
CA LEU A 14 -1.57 3.52 11.22
C LEU A 14 -1.16 3.95 12.65
N ARG A 15 -0.70 2.99 13.47
CA ARG A 15 -0.23 3.22 14.84
C ARG A 15 1.15 2.59 15.05
N VAL A 16 2.00 3.26 15.81
CA VAL A 16 3.30 2.73 16.21
C VAL A 16 3.10 1.57 17.19
N GLY A 17 3.94 0.54 17.09
CA GLY A 17 3.89 -0.65 17.95
C GLY A 17 2.82 -1.67 17.56
N THR A 18 1.91 -1.34 16.65
CA THR A 18 0.98 -2.31 16.05
C THR A 18 1.56 -2.92 14.78
N MET A 19 1.15 -4.14 14.45
CA MET A 19 1.52 -4.76 13.18
C MET A 19 1.05 -3.87 12.02
N ALA A 20 1.98 -3.57 11.10
CA ALA A 20 1.65 -2.84 9.89
C ALA A 20 0.62 -3.64 9.05
N PRO A 21 -0.45 -2.98 8.54
CA PRO A 21 -1.41 -3.63 7.66
C PRO A 21 -0.73 -4.14 6.38
N ASP A 22 -1.07 -5.37 5.97
CA ASP A 22 -0.58 -5.90 4.72
C ASP A 22 -1.23 -5.19 3.52
N PHE A 23 -0.47 -5.06 2.44
CA PHE A 23 -0.94 -4.53 1.17
C PHE A 23 -0.15 -5.15 0.02
N ALA A 24 -0.72 -5.06 -1.18
CA ALA A 24 -0.07 -5.48 -2.42
C ALA A 24 -0.10 -4.33 -3.44
N LEU A 25 1.03 -4.08 -4.10
CA LEU A 25 1.15 -3.06 -5.15
C LEU A 25 1.76 -3.65 -6.40
N THR A 26 1.35 -3.14 -7.56
CA THR A 26 2.09 -3.39 -8.81
C THR A 26 3.44 -2.69 -8.71
N GLY A 27 4.51 -3.47 -8.72
CA GLY A 27 5.87 -2.93 -8.69
C GLY A 27 6.36 -2.53 -10.08
N ALA A 28 7.32 -1.60 -10.12
CA ALA A 28 8.05 -1.26 -11.34
C ALA A 28 9.54 -1.04 -11.03
N THR A 29 10.40 -1.34 -12.00
CA THR A 29 11.83 -1.00 -12.00
C THR A 29 12.18 -0.23 -13.28
N ARG A 30 13.45 0.13 -13.45
CA ARG A 30 13.97 0.68 -14.71
C ARG A 30 13.75 -0.20 -15.94
N TYR A 31 13.44 -1.49 -15.74
CA TYR A 31 13.19 -2.45 -16.83
C TYR A 31 11.69 -2.66 -17.12
N GLY A 32 10.81 -1.90 -16.46
CA GLY A 32 9.36 -2.01 -16.61
C GLY A 32 8.66 -2.61 -15.38
N MET A 33 7.42 -3.05 -15.58
CA MET A 33 6.58 -3.61 -14.51
C MET A 33 7.08 -4.99 -14.07
N LEU A 34 6.96 -5.28 -12.77
CA LEU A 34 7.21 -6.62 -12.26
C LEU A 34 6.06 -7.55 -12.64
N LYS A 35 6.38 -8.83 -12.92
CA LYS A 35 5.39 -9.88 -13.21
C LYS A 35 4.53 -10.21 -11.98
N ALA A 36 5.14 -10.20 -10.80
CA ALA A 36 4.48 -10.43 -9.53
C ALA A 36 4.26 -9.10 -8.79
N PRO A 37 3.14 -8.96 -8.05
CA PRO A 37 2.95 -7.83 -7.17
C PRO A 37 3.95 -7.87 -6.01
N VAL A 38 4.24 -6.71 -5.44
CA VAL A 38 5.06 -6.58 -4.22
C VAL A 38 4.12 -6.57 -3.03
N ARG A 39 4.32 -7.47 -2.06
CA ARG A 39 3.56 -7.51 -0.81
C ARG A 39 4.41 -7.09 0.38
N LEU A 40 3.80 -6.43 1.36
CA LEU A 40 4.52 -6.07 2.59
C LEU A 40 4.98 -7.32 3.34
N ALA A 41 4.16 -8.38 3.37
CA ALA A 41 4.49 -9.66 3.99
C ALA A 41 5.78 -10.31 3.45
N ASP A 42 6.16 -10.06 2.19
CA ASP A 42 7.38 -10.63 1.59
C ASP A 42 8.66 -10.11 2.26
N PHE A 43 8.59 -8.98 2.99
CA PHE A 43 9.72 -8.36 3.68
C PHE A 43 9.78 -8.66 5.19
N ARG A 44 9.02 -9.64 5.68
CA ARG A 44 9.10 -10.09 7.08
C ARG A 44 10.55 -10.40 7.47
N GLY A 45 10.95 -9.91 8.65
CA GLY A 45 12.32 -10.08 9.16
C GLY A 45 13.33 -9.03 8.66
N GLN A 46 12.91 -8.11 7.78
CA GLN A 46 13.72 -6.98 7.34
C GLN A 46 13.19 -5.67 7.92
N THR A 47 14.09 -4.70 8.10
CA THR A 47 13.69 -3.30 8.36
C THR A 47 13.29 -2.65 7.05
N VAL A 48 12.05 -2.17 6.97
CA VAL A 48 11.48 -1.60 5.73
C VAL A 48 11.09 -0.16 5.97
N VAL A 49 11.40 0.70 4.99
CA VAL A 49 10.94 2.09 4.95
C VAL A 49 9.94 2.26 3.82
N LEU A 50 8.76 2.82 4.13
CA LEU A 50 7.74 3.14 3.15
C LEU A 50 7.73 4.66 2.93
N ALA A 51 7.91 5.08 1.68
CA ALA A 51 7.89 6.48 1.29
C ALA A 51 6.77 6.71 0.27
N PHE A 52 5.89 7.67 0.55
CA PHE A 52 4.79 8.06 -0.34
C PHE A 52 5.15 9.37 -1.04
N PHE A 53 4.95 9.41 -2.35
CA PHE A 53 5.13 10.59 -3.17
C PHE A 53 3.79 10.93 -3.82
N TYR A 54 3.32 12.18 -3.68
CA TYR A 54 2.03 12.62 -4.22
C TYR A 54 2.01 12.70 -5.77
N GLN A 55 3.19 12.74 -6.38
CA GLN A 55 3.38 12.81 -7.83
C GLN A 55 4.46 11.82 -8.26
N ALA A 56 4.22 11.18 -9.41
CA ALA A 56 5.25 10.40 -10.09
C ALA A 56 6.34 11.36 -10.60
N ARG A 57 7.58 11.18 -10.13
CA ARG A 57 8.76 11.87 -10.66
C ARG A 57 9.30 11.13 -11.89
N THR A 58 8.42 10.78 -12.84
CA THR A 58 8.81 10.14 -14.09
C THR A 58 9.06 11.20 -15.14
N LYS A 59 10.18 11.13 -15.86
CA LYS A 59 10.24 11.76 -17.18
C LYS A 59 9.37 10.89 -18.08
N GLY A 60 8.39 11.49 -18.77
CA GLY A 60 7.71 10.82 -19.87
C GLY A 60 8.72 10.33 -20.89
#